data_AF-A0A956GLB0-F1
#
_entry.id   AF-A0A956GLB0-F1
#
_cell.length_a   1.000
_cell.length_b   1.000
_cell.length_c   1.000
_cell.angle_alpha   90.00
_cell.angle_beta   90.00
_cell.angle_gamma   90.00
#
_symmetry.space_group_name_H-M   'P 1'
#
loop_
_entity.id
_entity.type
_entity.pdbx_description
1 polymer ?
#
loop_
_entity_poly.entity_id
_entity_poly.type
_entity_poly.pdbx_seq_one_letter_code
_entity_poly.pdbx_strand_id
1 'polypeptide(L)'
;MVAMAALFARPAHADDASLTRAQQAFDQAQVDYLQGNYDAAADGFKQAYEARAFPQFLYNIGAAYHMKGKKGSDAESYTKAVEYYRRYLGEDPQAPDKDKVEKSIKVLEAEIDRLKVAPQDPDAGTAVAPSEEVQKLGEVKVRGLMVVESEPQGATIYIDGKEKGEFAKTPWSGSLEGEHSYLVEKRGYKSKEGTIAPDPSKLLVLQIVLAEEDYLGWVEIKSNVPGADVYVDDKNVGAIGKTPYSGNFKPGKHTFYVDADGYDEYTQEVEVIAGEAHDVNAVLQGAPVGYLNLRGAGIEHSEILVDGKILCERGPCRKPVKEGTHTVTVRRPGYKPYTARVDVQARTEISVRASLSKKPGRGDAIAAYVVSGIFAGAGIYLGLQAKGIEDELNTDIAAGDPPVDSDDPRFTRGKIFSISADAAFAVSGIVALTAIYYTFRDKGAPSTGTVDVRAIALEPQIGPGYAGLGMEVHW
;
A
#
# COMPACT_ATOMS: atom_id res chain seq x y z
N MET A 1 -4.61 18.51 -15.54
CA MET A 1 -3.33 19.22 -15.31
C MET A 1 -2.77 18.69 -14.00
N VAL A 2 -2.02 17.59 -14.06
CA VAL A 2 -1.48 16.90 -12.87
C VAL A 2 -0.09 17.48 -12.63
N ALA A 3 0.05 18.27 -11.57
CA ALA A 3 1.33 18.85 -11.18
C ALA A 3 2.16 17.77 -10.47
N MET A 4 3.14 17.24 -11.20
CA MET A 4 4.15 16.33 -10.70
C MET A 4 5.15 17.15 -9.87
N ALA A 5 4.95 17.20 -8.55
CA ALA A 5 5.92 17.80 -7.63
C ALA A 5 7.12 16.85 -7.51
N ALA A 6 8.17 17.13 -8.29
CA ALA A 6 9.47 16.48 -8.12
C ALA A 6 10.10 16.98 -6.81
N LEU A 7 9.94 16.21 -5.73
CA LEU A 7 10.79 16.29 -4.56
C LEU A 7 12.20 15.87 -4.98
N PHE A 8 13.06 16.84 -5.27
CA PHE A 8 14.49 16.62 -5.36
C PHE A 8 15.00 16.23 -3.96
N ALA A 9 14.94 14.94 -3.63
CA ALA A 9 15.78 14.39 -2.58
C ALA A 9 17.23 14.62 -3.04
N ARG A 10 17.93 15.59 -2.43
CA ARG A 10 19.39 15.64 -2.55
C ARG A 10 19.90 14.27 -2.10
N PRO A 11 20.70 13.56 -2.90
CA PRO A 11 21.24 12.30 -2.45
C PRO A 11 22.11 12.61 -1.23
N ALA A 12 21.78 12.02 -0.08
CA ALA A 12 22.54 12.17 1.17
C ALA A 12 24.05 11.94 0.97
N HIS A 13 24.42 11.17 -0.06
CA HIS A 13 25.79 10.94 -0.51
C HIS A 13 26.58 12.17 -1.02
N ALA A 14 25.90 13.19 -1.57
CA ALA A 14 26.59 14.38 -2.09
C ALA A 14 27.00 15.34 -0.97
N ASP A 15 26.18 15.45 0.07
CA ASP A 15 26.47 16.28 1.24
C ASP A 15 27.65 15.71 2.04
N ASP A 16 27.68 14.39 2.24
CA ASP A 16 28.75 13.67 2.95
C ASP A 16 30.13 13.80 2.25
N ALA A 17 30.16 13.70 0.91
CA ALA A 17 31.39 13.86 0.13
C ALA A 17 31.97 15.28 0.16
N SER A 18 31.13 16.30 0.35
CA SER A 18 31.59 17.70 0.49
C SER A 18 32.20 17.96 1.86
N LEU A 19 31.58 17.43 2.93
CA LEU A 19 32.08 17.52 4.30
C LEU A 19 33.41 16.79 4.46
N THR A 20 33.53 15.59 3.89
CA THR A 20 34.78 14.82 3.91
C THR A 20 35.94 15.56 3.24
N ARG A 21 35.70 16.20 2.09
CA ARG A 21 36.72 17.02 1.43
C ARG A 21 37.10 18.25 2.24
N ALA A 22 36.11 18.91 2.85
CA ALA A 22 36.36 20.05 3.73
C ALA A 22 37.20 19.66 4.95
N GLN A 23 36.93 18.50 5.57
CA GLN A 23 37.71 17.94 6.67
C GLN A 23 39.17 17.72 6.28
N GLN A 24 39.42 17.02 5.16
CA GLN A 24 40.77 16.72 4.70
C GLN A 24 41.59 17.99 4.43
N ALA A 25 40.98 18.97 3.75
CA ALA A 25 41.63 20.24 3.47
C ALA A 25 41.91 21.04 4.75
N PHE A 26 40.97 21.04 5.70
CA PHE A 26 41.11 21.71 6.98
C PHE A 26 42.22 21.09 7.84
N ASP A 27 42.26 19.76 7.97
CA ASP A 27 43.26 19.05 8.76
C ASP A 27 44.67 19.32 8.23
N GLN A 28 44.85 19.29 6.91
CA GLN A 28 46.13 19.63 6.27
C GLN A 28 46.50 21.10 6.48
N ALA A 29 45.56 22.03 6.30
CA ALA A 29 45.79 23.46 6.51
C ALA A 29 46.22 23.78 7.95
N GLN A 30 45.67 23.06 8.92
CA GLN A 30 46.04 23.19 10.32
C GLN A 30 47.48 22.74 10.57
N VAL A 31 47.92 21.63 9.95
CA VAL A 31 49.31 21.17 10.01
C VAL A 31 50.25 22.25 9.43
N ASP A 32 49.90 22.80 8.27
CA ASP A 32 50.68 23.85 7.62
C ASP A 32 50.74 25.13 8.47
N TYR A 33 49.63 25.49 9.13
CA TYR A 33 49.57 26.63 10.04
C TYR A 33 50.53 26.46 11.22
N LEU A 34 50.52 25.29 11.85
CA LEU A 34 51.39 24.96 12.99
C LEU A 34 52.86 24.91 12.61
N GLN A 35 53.18 24.52 11.37
CA GLN A 35 54.54 24.56 10.82
C GLN A 35 55.00 25.98 10.42
N GLY A 36 54.09 26.95 10.42
CA GLY A 36 54.37 28.32 9.97
C GLY A 36 54.32 28.50 8.45
N ASN A 37 53.84 27.49 7.71
CA ASN A 37 53.62 27.53 6.27
C ASN A 37 52.30 28.25 5.95
N TYR A 38 52.22 29.54 6.28
CA TYR A 38 50.94 30.26 6.31
C TYR A 38 50.26 30.43 4.95
N ASP A 39 51.00 30.47 3.84
CA ASP A 39 50.39 30.49 2.50
C ASP A 39 49.68 29.16 2.20
N ALA A 40 50.36 28.04 2.45
CA ALA A 40 49.78 26.71 2.29
C ALA A 40 48.58 26.52 3.22
N ALA A 41 48.66 27.00 4.46
CA ALA A 41 47.55 26.99 5.40
C ALA A 41 46.34 27.79 4.88
N ALA A 42 46.58 29.02 4.38
CA ALA A 42 45.52 29.85 3.81
C ALA A 42 44.85 29.17 2.60
N ASP A 43 45.63 28.56 1.71
CA ASP A 43 45.12 27.82 0.55
C ASP A 43 44.33 26.57 0.95
N GLY A 44 44.78 25.82 1.95
CA GLY A 44 44.06 24.66 2.46
C GLY A 44 42.73 25.05 3.13
N PHE A 45 42.71 26.12 3.95
CA PHE A 45 41.45 26.63 4.51
C PHE A 45 40.51 27.17 3.42
N LYS A 46 41.04 27.75 2.34
CA LYS A 46 40.25 28.16 1.18
C LYS A 46 39.64 26.96 0.46
N GLN A 47 40.40 25.89 0.26
CA GLN A 47 39.87 24.63 -0.29
C GLN A 47 38.78 24.04 0.61
N ALA A 48 38.94 24.11 1.93
CA ALA A 48 37.91 23.68 2.87
C ALA A 48 36.61 24.50 2.70
N TYR A 49 36.73 25.82 2.56
CA TYR A 49 35.60 26.72 2.30
C TYR A 49 34.93 26.47 0.94
N GLU A 50 35.71 26.21 -0.11
CA GLU A 50 35.20 25.89 -1.44
C GLU A 50 34.50 24.51 -1.46
N ALA A 51 34.96 23.56 -0.65
CA ALA A 51 34.31 22.27 -0.47
C ALA A 51 32.99 22.39 0.29
N ARG A 52 32.97 23.19 1.38
CA ARG A 52 31.76 23.48 2.16
C ARG A 52 31.89 24.90 2.76
N ALA A 53 30.98 25.80 2.39
CA ALA A 53 31.05 27.22 2.73
C ALA A 53 30.67 27.50 4.19
N PHE A 54 31.56 27.16 5.13
CA PHE A 54 31.44 27.53 6.53
C PHE A 54 32.21 28.81 6.84
N PRO A 55 31.59 29.83 7.45
CA PRO A 55 32.25 31.12 7.71
C PRO A 55 33.53 31.01 8.55
N GLN A 56 33.63 30.01 9.43
CA GLN A 56 34.80 29.79 10.29
C GLN A 56 36.07 29.50 9.47
N PHE A 57 35.95 28.92 8.27
CA PHE A 57 37.09 28.77 7.38
C PHE A 57 37.61 30.12 6.89
N LEU A 58 36.75 31.11 6.63
CA LEU A 58 37.18 32.47 6.27
C LEU A 58 37.98 33.12 7.40
N TYR A 59 37.55 32.94 8.65
CA TYR A 59 38.35 33.40 9.79
C TYR A 59 39.74 32.76 9.81
N ASN A 60 39.84 31.46 9.54
CA ASN A 60 41.12 30.73 9.54
C ASN A 60 42.05 31.17 8.41
N ILE A 61 41.50 31.47 7.22
CA ILE A 61 42.27 32.08 6.13
C ILE A 61 42.82 33.45 6.58
N GLY A 62 41.98 34.28 7.22
CA GLY A 62 42.41 35.55 7.79
C GLY A 62 43.50 35.41 8.86
N ALA A 63 43.37 34.41 9.73
CA ALA A 63 44.36 34.09 10.77
C ALA A 63 45.71 33.63 10.20
N ALA A 64 45.72 32.86 9.10
CA ALA A 64 46.93 32.46 8.40
C ALA A 64 47.68 33.68 7.85
N TYR A 65 46.97 34.56 7.12
CA TYR A 65 47.56 35.79 6.61
C TYR A 65 47.98 36.77 7.70
N HIS A 66 47.24 36.86 8.81
CA HIS A 66 47.64 37.67 9.96
C HIS A 66 48.98 37.19 10.50
N MET A 67 49.14 35.88 10.76
CA MET A 67 50.41 35.35 11.27
C MET A 67 51.56 35.47 10.28
N LYS A 68 51.30 35.33 8.97
CA LYS A 68 52.28 35.64 7.92
C LYS A 68 52.74 37.09 7.98
N GLY A 69 51.80 38.02 8.00
CA GLY A 69 52.09 39.45 8.12
C GLY A 69 52.87 39.75 9.39
N LYS A 70 52.53 39.12 10.52
CA LYS A 70 53.25 39.29 11.79
C LYS A 70 54.67 38.74 11.78
N LYS A 71 54.94 37.61 11.13
CA LYS A 71 56.31 37.07 11.03
C LYS A 71 57.17 37.81 10.00
N GLY A 72 56.58 38.25 8.90
CA GLY A 72 57.28 38.91 7.79
C GLY A 72 57.29 40.44 7.86
N SER A 73 56.47 41.04 8.74
CA SER A 73 56.14 42.47 8.74
C SER A 73 55.69 42.96 7.36
N ASP A 74 54.74 42.26 6.77
CA ASP A 74 54.30 42.43 5.38
C ASP A 74 52.87 43.02 5.29
N ALA A 75 52.76 44.16 4.62
CA ALA A 75 51.50 44.87 4.41
C ALA A 75 50.52 44.11 3.50
N GLU A 76 51.01 43.33 2.54
CA GLU A 76 50.14 42.56 1.64
C GLU A 76 49.40 41.47 2.42
N SER A 77 50.12 40.72 3.25
CA SER A 77 49.56 39.69 4.13
C SER A 77 48.54 40.28 5.10
N TYR A 78 48.81 41.43 5.73
CA TYR A 78 47.79 42.08 6.57
C TYR A 78 46.56 42.52 5.79
N THR A 79 46.73 42.99 4.55
CA THR A 79 45.60 43.37 3.69
C THR A 79 44.69 42.18 3.43
N LYS A 80 45.27 41.01 3.09
CA LYS A 80 44.52 39.76 2.92
C LYS A 80 43.84 39.32 4.23
N ALA A 81 44.52 39.45 5.36
CA ALA A 81 43.95 39.13 6.67
C ALA A 81 42.67 39.94 6.96
N VAL A 82 42.73 41.27 6.76
CA VAL A 82 41.59 42.18 6.94
C VAL A 82 40.44 41.84 5.98
N GLU A 83 40.74 41.53 4.72
CA GLU A 83 39.72 41.12 3.74
C GLU A 83 38.94 39.89 4.22
N TYR A 84 39.64 38.82 4.61
CA TYR A 84 39.01 37.58 5.05
C TYR A 84 38.28 37.72 6.39
N TYR A 85 38.80 38.52 7.33
CA TYR A 85 38.08 38.83 8.56
C TYR A 85 36.78 39.60 8.30
N ARG A 86 36.77 40.56 7.37
CA ARG A 86 35.54 41.27 6.97
C ARG A 86 34.54 40.33 6.30
N ARG A 87 35.01 39.42 5.43
CA ARG A 87 34.16 38.39 4.81
C ARG A 87 33.55 37.46 5.86
N TYR A 88 34.34 37.01 6.82
CA TYR A 88 33.87 36.22 7.94
C TYR A 88 32.73 36.92 8.70
N LEU A 89 32.93 38.19 9.11
CA LEU A 89 31.90 38.96 9.82
C LEU A 89 30.69 39.30 8.94
N GLY A 90 30.85 39.32 7.61
CA GLY A 90 29.76 39.48 6.66
C GLY A 90 28.89 38.23 6.54
N GLU A 91 29.50 37.04 6.58
CA GLU A 91 28.79 35.76 6.50
C GLU A 91 28.26 35.27 7.86
N ASP A 92 28.90 35.66 8.97
CA ASP A 92 28.46 35.40 10.34
C ASP A 92 28.38 36.69 11.18
N PRO A 93 27.32 37.52 11.01
CA PRO A 93 27.19 38.80 11.72
C PRO A 93 26.98 38.68 13.24
N GLN A 94 26.65 37.48 13.72
CA GLN A 94 26.39 37.14 15.12
C GLN A 94 27.51 36.29 15.72
N ALA A 95 28.67 36.24 15.05
CA ALA A 95 29.87 35.58 15.53
C ALA A 95 30.16 35.94 17.01
N PRO A 96 30.36 34.95 17.90
CA PRO A 96 30.61 35.20 19.33
C PRO A 96 31.85 36.06 19.62
N ASP A 97 32.78 36.13 18.66
CA ASP A 97 34.04 36.84 18.76
C ASP A 97 34.14 38.07 17.86
N LYS A 98 33.01 38.51 17.30
CA LYS A 98 32.90 39.70 16.44
C LYS A 98 33.73 40.88 16.94
N ASP A 99 33.55 41.29 18.20
CA ASP A 99 34.24 42.44 18.78
C ASP A 99 35.77 42.28 18.77
N LYS A 100 36.26 41.06 18.98
CA LYS A 100 37.71 40.76 18.95
C LYS A 100 38.24 40.82 17.51
N VAL A 101 37.47 40.32 16.55
CA VAL A 101 37.83 40.35 15.13
C VAL A 101 37.81 41.79 14.61
N GLU A 102 36.80 42.59 14.95
CA GLU A 102 36.72 44.01 14.59
C GLU A 102 37.88 44.82 15.18
N LYS A 103 38.26 44.54 16.43
CA LYS A 103 39.44 45.16 17.05
C LYS A 103 40.72 44.79 16.29
N SER A 104 40.86 43.52 15.90
CA SER A 104 42.01 43.05 15.12
C SER A 104 42.07 43.74 13.77
N ILE A 105 40.94 43.86 13.06
CA ILE A 105 40.82 44.59 11.79
C ILE A 105 41.36 46.02 11.93
N LYS A 106 40.90 46.77 12.94
CA LYS A 106 41.34 48.17 13.15
C LYS A 106 42.85 48.29 13.37
N VAL A 107 43.43 47.40 14.17
CA VAL A 107 44.88 47.37 14.42
C VAL A 107 45.65 47.04 13.14
N LEU A 108 45.19 46.05 12.38
CA LEU A 108 45.84 45.65 11.14
C LEU A 108 45.74 46.74 10.05
N GLU A 109 44.63 47.47 9.98
CA GLU A 109 44.47 48.61 9.06
C GLU A 109 45.48 49.73 9.35
N ALA A 110 45.61 50.12 10.62
CA ALA A 110 46.61 51.10 11.04
C ALA A 110 48.04 50.63 10.74
N GLU A 111 48.31 49.34 10.92
CA GLU A 111 49.61 48.73 10.60
C GLU A 111 49.90 48.74 9.09
N ILE A 112 48.91 48.43 8.26
CA ILE A 112 49.03 48.48 6.80
C ILE A 112 49.41 49.89 6.34
N ASP A 113 48.73 50.92 6.86
CA ASP A 113 49.02 52.31 6.52
C ASP A 113 50.42 52.72 7.00
N ARG A 114 50.83 52.29 8.20
CA ARG A 114 52.18 52.52 8.73
C ARG A 114 53.26 51.91 7.83
N LEU A 115 53.09 50.65 7.42
CA LEU A 115 54.06 49.93 6.59
C LEU A 115 54.17 50.49 5.17
N LYS A 116 53.09 51.06 4.63
CA LYS A 116 53.09 51.73 3.31
C LYS A 116 53.88 53.03 3.28
N VAL A 117 53.92 53.75 4.41
CA VAL A 117 54.57 55.07 4.53
C VAL A 117 55.99 54.96 5.12
N ALA A 118 56.33 53.82 5.72
CA ALA A 118 57.67 53.58 6.25
C ALA A 118 58.74 53.68 5.14
N PRO A 119 59.87 54.38 5.38
CA PRO A 119 60.97 54.43 4.41
C PRO A 119 61.48 53.03 4.11
N GLN A 120 61.39 52.59 2.86
CA GLN A 120 62.10 51.41 2.40
C GLN A 120 63.56 51.81 2.17
N ASP A 121 64.36 51.87 3.23
CA ASP A 121 65.79 52.10 3.12
C ASP A 121 66.46 50.80 2.62
N PRO A 122 66.97 50.75 1.37
CA PRO A 122 67.51 49.52 0.79
C PRO A 122 68.83 49.07 1.46
N ASP A 123 69.53 49.98 2.15
CA ASP A 123 70.82 49.71 2.83
C ASP A 123 70.67 49.42 4.34
N ALA A 124 69.49 49.67 4.92
CA ALA A 124 69.19 49.26 6.29
C ALA A 124 68.70 47.80 6.29
N GLY A 125 69.62 46.85 6.39
CA GLY A 125 69.37 45.40 6.39
C GLY A 125 68.50 44.84 7.55
N THR A 126 67.65 45.65 8.19
CA THR A 126 66.70 45.25 9.22
C THR A 126 65.28 45.55 8.76
N ALA A 127 64.51 44.50 8.45
CA ALA A 127 63.08 44.58 8.20
C ALA A 127 62.38 45.33 9.35
N VAL A 128 61.49 46.29 9.01
CA VAL A 128 60.72 47.06 9.99
C VAL A 128 59.90 46.10 10.84
N ALA A 129 60.11 46.05 12.15
CA ALA A 129 59.37 45.13 13.02
C ALA A 129 57.88 45.51 13.13
N PRO A 130 56.96 44.54 13.37
CA PRO A 130 55.55 44.82 13.61
C PRO A 130 55.34 45.78 14.79
N SER A 131 54.33 46.65 14.71
CA SER A 131 54.02 47.60 15.80
C SER A 131 53.73 46.90 17.13
N GLU A 132 53.92 47.63 18.24
CA GLU A 132 53.55 47.13 19.55
C GLU A 132 52.08 46.70 19.64
N GLU A 133 51.20 47.38 18.89
CA GLU A 133 49.77 47.09 18.86
C GLU A 133 49.49 45.72 18.23
N VAL A 134 50.17 45.40 17.12
CA VAL A 134 50.12 44.07 16.50
C VAL A 134 50.79 43.01 17.37
N GLN A 135 51.88 43.36 18.08
CA GLN A 135 52.50 42.45 19.04
C GLN A 135 51.52 42.11 20.18
N LYS A 136 50.78 43.11 20.70
CA LYS A 136 49.75 42.96 21.76
C LYS A 136 48.55 42.10 21.34
N LEU A 137 48.29 41.91 20.05
CA LEU A 137 47.27 40.95 19.58
C LEU A 137 47.65 39.49 19.83
N GLY A 138 48.92 39.19 20.16
CA GLY A 138 49.38 37.84 20.46
C GLY A 138 49.46 36.94 19.23
N GLU A 139 49.69 35.64 19.45
CA GLU A 139 49.57 34.65 18.38
C GLU A 139 48.09 34.36 18.14
N VAL A 140 47.67 34.46 16.88
CA VAL A 140 46.31 34.08 16.50
C VAL A 140 46.25 32.56 16.46
N LYS A 141 45.16 31.98 16.95
CA LYS A 141 44.86 30.57 16.76
C LYS A 141 43.77 30.44 15.70
N VAL A 142 43.92 29.43 14.85
CA VAL A 142 42.82 28.95 14.00
C VAL A 142 41.74 28.33 14.89
N ARG A 143 40.49 28.37 14.41
CA ARG A 143 39.32 27.85 15.09
C ARG A 143 38.94 26.49 14.56
N GLY A 144 38.65 25.59 15.49
CA GLY A 144 37.94 24.36 15.27
C GLY A 144 36.49 24.65 14.93
N LEU A 145 35.88 23.69 14.24
CA LEU A 145 34.54 23.79 13.72
C LEU A 145 33.79 22.50 14.05
N MET A 146 32.64 22.63 14.70
CA MET A 146 31.71 21.54 14.87
C MET A 146 30.58 21.69 13.86
N VAL A 147 30.24 20.60 13.18
CA VAL A 147 29.11 20.51 12.27
C VAL A 147 28.16 19.44 12.81
N VAL A 148 26.89 19.78 12.94
CA VAL A 148 25.83 18.85 13.34
C VAL A 148 24.81 18.76 12.22
N GLU A 149 24.66 17.56 11.65
CA GLU A 149 23.64 17.26 10.64
C GLU A 149 22.74 16.13 11.12
N SER A 150 21.48 16.14 10.67
CA SER A 150 20.58 15.02 10.94
C SER A 150 19.82 14.55 9.71
N GLU A 151 19.53 13.26 9.70
CA GLU A 151 18.56 12.66 8.79
C GLU A 151 17.35 12.18 9.59
N PRO A 152 16.16 12.79 9.40
CA PRO A 152 15.88 13.94 8.53
C PRO A 152 16.32 15.30 9.14
N GLN A 153 16.53 16.31 8.28
CA GLN A 153 17.02 17.66 8.65
C GLN A 153 15.99 18.50 9.45
N GLY A 154 16.43 19.53 10.16
CA GLY A 154 15.56 20.41 10.96
C GLY A 154 15.23 19.85 12.35
N ALA A 155 16.05 18.93 12.87
CA ALA A 155 15.97 18.44 14.24
C ALA A 155 16.47 19.52 15.21
N THR A 156 15.87 19.62 16.39
CA THR A 156 16.30 20.51 17.46
C THR A 156 17.51 19.91 18.19
N ILE A 157 18.54 20.71 18.41
CA ILE A 157 19.77 20.35 19.11
C ILE A 157 19.72 20.99 20.51
N TYR A 158 19.98 20.19 21.53
CA TYR A 158 20.21 20.62 22.91
C TYR A 158 21.65 20.27 23.29
N ILE A 159 22.32 21.19 23.98
CA ILE A 159 23.67 21.01 24.51
C ILE A 159 23.62 21.22 26.02
N ASP A 160 24.15 20.25 26.78
CA ASP A 160 24.18 20.24 28.24
C ASP A 160 22.82 20.35 28.91
N GLY A 161 21.85 19.55 28.43
CA GLY A 161 20.51 19.44 28.99
C GLY A 161 19.47 20.35 28.35
N LYS A 162 18.18 19.97 28.44
CA LYS A 162 17.06 20.73 27.88
C LYS A 162 16.75 22.01 28.66
N GLU A 163 17.14 22.05 29.93
CA GLU A 163 16.93 23.17 30.84
C GLU A 163 17.64 24.46 30.40
N LYS A 164 18.67 24.36 29.57
CA LYS A 164 19.37 25.51 28.96
C LYS A 164 18.65 26.09 27.75
N GLY A 165 17.55 25.48 27.32
CA GLY A 165 16.78 25.86 26.14
C GLY A 165 17.31 25.23 24.85
N GLU A 166 16.63 25.50 23.74
CA GLU A 166 17.05 25.06 22.41
C GLU A 166 18.40 25.72 22.05
N PHE A 167 19.41 24.92 21.71
CA PHE A 167 20.71 25.43 21.30
C PHE A 167 20.69 25.86 19.83
N ALA A 168 20.24 24.97 18.95
CA ALA A 168 20.14 25.23 17.50
C ALA A 168 19.22 24.20 16.81
N LYS A 169 19.14 24.26 15.48
CA LYS A 169 18.50 23.22 14.65
C LYS A 169 19.47 22.72 13.58
N THR A 170 19.33 21.46 13.17
CA THR A 170 20.13 20.91 12.07
C THR A 170 19.69 21.47 10.70
N PRO A 171 20.62 21.69 9.76
CA PRO A 171 22.08 21.61 9.94
C PRO A 171 22.58 22.82 10.75
N TRP A 172 23.54 22.58 11.64
CA TRP A 172 24.20 23.63 12.41
C TRP A 172 25.72 23.53 12.28
N SER A 173 26.41 24.67 12.24
CA SER A 173 27.87 24.73 12.25
C SER A 173 28.36 25.90 13.09
N GLY A 174 29.37 25.67 13.94
CA GLY A 174 29.95 26.70 14.77
C GLY A 174 31.14 26.22 15.59
N SER A 175 31.78 27.12 16.33
CA SER A 175 32.83 26.74 17.27
C SER A 175 32.22 26.37 18.63
N LEU A 176 32.63 25.22 19.16
CA LEU A 176 32.26 24.71 20.48
C LEU A 176 33.54 24.11 21.10
N GLU A 177 33.74 24.22 22.41
CA GLU A 177 34.95 23.74 23.09
C GLU A 177 34.59 23.05 24.40
N GLY A 178 35.25 21.92 24.69
CA GLY A 178 35.08 21.17 25.93
C GLY A 178 34.16 19.96 25.81
N GLU A 179 34.03 19.19 26.88
CA GLU A 179 33.09 18.08 26.93
C GLU A 179 31.67 18.58 27.10
N HIS A 180 30.78 18.13 26.21
CA HIS A 180 29.36 18.45 26.24
C HIS A 180 28.53 17.20 26.08
N SER A 181 27.36 17.19 26.72
CA SER A 181 26.30 16.25 26.36
C SER A 181 25.43 16.86 25.27
N TYR A 182 24.99 16.05 24.32
CA TYR A 182 24.06 16.47 23.28
C TYR A 182 22.80 15.61 23.31
N LEU A 183 21.69 16.22 22.93
CA LEU A 183 20.43 15.55 22.66
C LEU A 183 19.85 16.17 21.39
N VAL A 184 19.53 15.34 20.41
CA VAL A 184 18.93 15.77 19.15
C VAL A 184 17.56 15.11 18.99
N GLU A 185 16.56 15.95 18.76
CA GLU A 185 15.15 15.55 18.74
C GLU A 185 14.44 16.09 17.52
N LYS A 186 13.50 15.29 17.01
CA LYS A 186 12.58 15.72 15.98
C LYS A 186 11.25 15.02 16.17
N ARG A 187 10.15 15.76 16.04
CA ARG A 187 8.80 15.21 16.20
C ARG A 187 8.59 13.99 15.29
N GLY A 188 8.18 12.87 15.86
CA GLY A 188 7.96 11.60 15.16
C GLY A 188 9.19 10.70 15.02
N TYR A 189 10.31 11.05 15.67
CA TYR A 189 11.57 10.31 15.59
C TYR A 189 12.19 10.09 16.97
N LYS A 190 12.89 8.97 17.15
CA LYS A 190 13.55 8.58 18.39
C LYS A 190 14.70 9.54 18.60
N SER A 191 14.72 10.18 19.77
CA SER A 191 15.79 11.09 20.12
C SER A 191 17.14 10.38 20.17
N LYS A 192 18.21 11.11 19.86
CA LYS A 192 19.58 10.62 19.96
C LYS A 192 20.35 11.48 20.93
N GLU A 193 20.95 10.84 21.93
CA GLU A 193 21.79 11.49 22.91
C GLU A 193 23.20 10.89 22.92
N GLY A 194 24.14 11.66 23.46
CA GLY A 194 25.52 11.22 23.66
C GLY A 194 26.39 12.32 24.23
N THR A 195 27.70 12.07 24.23
CA THR A 195 28.71 13.04 24.61
C THR A 195 29.64 13.33 23.45
N ILE A 196 30.15 14.55 23.41
CA ILE A 196 31.11 15.05 22.43
C ILE A 196 32.18 15.85 23.17
N ALA A 197 33.40 15.87 22.62
CA ALA A 197 34.48 16.72 23.10
C ALA A 197 35.10 17.44 21.89
N PRO A 198 34.45 18.49 21.36
CA PRO A 198 35.02 19.24 20.25
C PRO A 198 36.38 19.82 20.62
N ASP A 199 37.36 19.55 19.75
CA ASP A 199 38.72 20.08 19.88
C ASP A 199 38.75 21.44 19.16
N PRO A 200 39.22 22.53 19.83
CA PRO A 200 39.29 23.87 19.25
C PRO A 200 40.24 23.98 18.05
N SER A 201 40.91 22.89 17.69
CA SER A 201 41.81 22.83 16.56
C SER A 201 41.28 21.94 15.43
N LYS A 202 40.24 21.12 15.62
CA LYS A 202 39.76 20.14 14.62
C LYS A 202 38.41 20.52 14.01
N LEU A 203 38.11 19.99 12.82
CA LEU A 203 36.74 19.88 12.33
C LEU A 203 36.13 18.59 12.92
N LEU A 204 34.98 18.69 13.58
CA LEU A 204 34.20 17.56 14.10
C LEU A 204 32.84 17.53 13.41
N VAL A 205 32.56 16.45 12.68
CA VAL A 205 31.26 16.24 12.02
C VAL A 205 30.45 15.23 12.82
N LEU A 206 29.33 15.67 13.38
CA LEU A 206 28.35 14.83 14.05
C LEU A 206 27.16 14.59 13.12
N GLN A 207 27.11 13.41 12.51
CA GLN A 207 26.01 12.99 11.65
C GLN A 207 25.04 12.10 12.42
N ILE A 208 23.80 12.55 12.55
CA ILE A 208 22.78 11.88 13.37
C ILE A 208 21.67 11.34 12.48
N VAL A 209 21.53 10.02 12.42
CA VAL A 209 20.37 9.38 11.81
C VAL A 209 19.34 9.12 12.90
N LEU A 210 18.16 9.74 12.79
CA LEU A 210 17.06 9.52 13.70
C LEU A 210 16.14 8.43 13.13
N ALA A 211 15.83 7.42 13.93
CA ALA A 211 14.86 6.39 13.55
C ALA A 211 13.44 6.90 13.83
N GLU A 212 12.46 6.53 13.00
CA GLU A 212 11.06 6.85 13.31
C GLU A 212 10.64 6.24 14.66
N GLU A 213 9.80 6.99 15.36
CA GLU A 213 9.19 6.55 16.61
C GLU A 213 7.97 5.67 16.29
N ASP A 214 8.10 4.35 16.49
CA ASP A 214 6.96 3.42 16.48
C ASP A 214 6.07 3.67 17.71
N TYR A 215 5.20 4.66 17.64
CA TYR A 215 4.17 4.89 18.65
C TYR A 215 2.83 4.68 17.98
N LEU A 216 2.27 3.51 18.22
CA LEU A 216 0.90 3.24 17.83
C LEU A 216 -0.03 4.13 18.68
N GLY A 217 -1.08 4.66 18.07
CA GLY A 217 -2.20 5.27 18.80
C GLY A 217 -3.18 4.18 19.22
N TRP A 218 -3.78 4.33 20.40
CA TRP A 218 -4.80 3.40 20.88
C TRP A 218 -6.16 3.85 20.37
N VAL A 219 -6.94 2.94 19.78
CA VAL A 219 -8.31 3.23 19.34
C VAL A 219 -9.27 2.24 20.00
N GLU A 220 -10.29 2.77 20.66
CA GLU A 220 -11.41 2.00 21.20
C GLU A 220 -12.68 2.25 20.37
N ILE A 221 -13.30 1.16 19.91
CA ILE A 221 -14.44 1.17 18.99
C ILE A 221 -15.61 0.48 19.68
N LYS A 222 -16.66 1.26 19.97
CA LYS A 222 -17.90 0.81 20.62
C LYS A 222 -19.07 0.96 19.66
N SER A 223 -20.11 0.15 19.87
CA SER A 223 -21.35 0.24 19.09
C SER A 223 -22.58 -0.04 19.96
N ASN A 224 -23.71 0.56 19.60
CA ASN A 224 -25.02 0.20 20.16
C ASN A 224 -25.47 -1.22 19.77
N VAL A 225 -24.85 -1.82 18.74
CA VAL A 225 -25.04 -3.22 18.35
C VAL A 225 -23.81 -4.03 18.79
N PRO A 226 -23.93 -4.91 19.80
CA PRO A 226 -22.81 -5.73 20.26
C PRO A 226 -22.45 -6.79 19.20
N GLY A 227 -21.16 -7.04 19.01
CA GLY A 227 -20.68 -8.05 18.07
C GLY A 227 -20.70 -7.63 16.59
N ALA A 228 -20.92 -6.34 16.31
CA ALA A 228 -20.83 -5.76 14.97
C ALA A 228 -19.40 -5.89 14.42
N ASP A 229 -19.25 -6.18 13.13
CA ASP A 229 -17.95 -6.32 12.48
C ASP A 229 -17.28 -4.96 12.30
N VAL A 230 -15.98 -4.90 12.60
CA VAL A 230 -15.17 -3.69 12.50
C VAL A 230 -14.15 -3.86 11.39
N TYR A 231 -14.02 -2.86 10.53
CA TYR A 231 -13.04 -2.79 9.43
C TYR A 231 -12.26 -1.48 9.51
N VAL A 232 -11.04 -1.48 8.98
CA VAL A 232 -10.18 -0.29 8.91
C VAL A 232 -9.62 -0.12 7.50
N ASP A 233 -9.70 1.10 6.98
CA ASP A 233 -9.20 1.57 5.69
C ASP A 233 -9.77 0.84 4.45
N ASP A 234 -9.45 -0.44 4.27
CA ASP A 234 -9.91 -1.29 3.17
C ASP A 234 -10.80 -2.45 3.66
N LYS A 235 -12.10 -2.37 3.36
CA LYS A 235 -13.09 -3.38 3.74
C LYS A 235 -12.84 -4.74 3.09
N ASN A 236 -12.11 -4.81 1.97
CA ASN A 236 -11.84 -6.06 1.25
C ASN A 236 -10.83 -6.96 1.97
N VAL A 237 -10.06 -6.42 2.92
CA VAL A 237 -9.10 -7.19 3.74
C VAL A 237 -9.83 -8.07 4.76
N GLY A 238 -11.10 -7.78 5.04
CA GLY A 238 -11.91 -8.47 6.04
C GLY A 238 -11.96 -7.72 7.36
N ALA A 239 -12.82 -8.19 8.27
CA ALA A 239 -13.01 -7.56 9.57
C ALA A 239 -11.76 -7.74 10.45
N ILE A 240 -11.32 -6.67 11.11
CA ILE A 240 -10.23 -6.70 12.10
C ILE A 240 -10.69 -7.21 13.47
N GLY A 241 -12.00 -7.25 13.71
CA GLY A 241 -12.59 -7.72 14.95
C GLY A 241 -14.08 -7.40 15.05
N LYS A 242 -14.62 -7.50 16.26
CA LYS A 242 -16.03 -7.22 16.57
C LYS A 242 -16.17 -6.23 17.71
N THR A 243 -17.26 -5.47 17.77
CA THR A 243 -17.52 -4.50 18.84
C THR A 243 -17.87 -5.18 20.18
N PRO A 244 -17.37 -4.66 21.33
CA PRO A 244 -16.36 -3.61 21.43
C PRO A 244 -14.97 -4.12 20.99
N TYR A 245 -14.27 -3.29 20.22
CA TYR A 245 -12.92 -3.59 19.72
C TYR A 245 -11.95 -2.56 20.29
N SER A 246 -10.73 -2.99 20.63
CA SER A 246 -9.65 -2.06 20.96
C SER A 246 -8.36 -2.54 20.33
N GLY A 247 -7.58 -1.61 19.78
CA GLY A 247 -6.36 -1.95 19.07
C GLY A 247 -5.39 -0.79 18.94
N ASN A 248 -4.17 -1.12 18.54
CA ASN A 248 -3.10 -0.19 18.29
C ASN A 248 -2.98 0.08 16.77
N PHE A 249 -3.01 1.34 16.37
CA PHE A 249 -2.99 1.77 14.97
C PHE A 249 -1.83 2.72 14.70
N LYS A 250 -1.36 2.77 13.45
CA LYS A 250 -0.28 3.69 13.09
C LYS A 250 -0.78 5.13 13.18
N PRO A 251 0.09 6.10 13.48
CA PRO A 251 -0.30 7.50 13.40
C PRO A 251 -0.70 7.89 11.98
N GLY A 252 -1.77 8.67 11.85
CA GLY A 252 -2.31 9.11 10.56
C GLY A 252 -3.83 8.98 10.47
N LYS A 253 -4.38 9.34 9.31
CA LYS A 253 -5.82 9.23 9.03
C LYS A 253 -6.19 7.79 8.75
N HIS A 254 -7.11 7.26 9.54
CA HIS A 254 -7.72 5.95 9.38
C HIS A 254 -9.23 6.07 9.22
N THR A 255 -9.81 5.28 8.33
CA THR A 255 -11.28 5.21 8.18
C THR A 255 -11.80 3.91 8.80
N PHE A 256 -12.64 4.03 9.81
CA PHE A 256 -13.26 2.89 10.48
C PHE A 256 -14.67 2.66 9.95
N TYR A 257 -14.98 1.41 9.62
CA TYR A 257 -16.31 0.96 9.22
C TYR A 257 -16.83 0.00 10.28
N VAL A 258 -18.08 0.18 10.71
CA VAL A 258 -18.77 -0.74 11.64
C VAL A 258 -20.04 -1.24 10.97
N ASP A 259 -20.14 -2.55 10.83
CA ASP A 259 -21.17 -3.22 10.02
C ASP A 259 -21.89 -4.29 10.85
N ALA A 260 -23.20 -4.39 10.72
CA ALA A 260 -24.00 -5.41 11.40
C ALA A 260 -25.22 -5.81 10.59
N ASP A 261 -25.60 -7.09 10.69
CA ASP A 261 -26.75 -7.64 9.98
C ASP A 261 -28.04 -6.87 10.29
N GLY A 262 -28.62 -6.26 9.26
CA GLY A 262 -29.87 -5.50 9.33
C GLY A 262 -29.74 -4.05 9.81
N TYR A 263 -28.52 -3.51 9.83
CA TYR A 263 -28.24 -2.11 10.10
C TYR A 263 -27.55 -1.46 8.90
N ASP A 264 -27.67 -0.14 8.80
CA ASP A 264 -26.87 0.65 7.87
C ASP A 264 -25.42 0.73 8.37
N GLU A 265 -24.47 0.66 7.44
CA GLU A 265 -23.04 0.78 7.74
C GLU A 265 -22.74 2.14 8.38
N TYR A 266 -21.94 2.12 9.45
CA TYR A 266 -21.39 3.32 10.05
C TYR A 266 -19.96 3.53 9.56
N THR A 267 -19.62 4.77 9.19
CA THR A 267 -18.27 5.14 8.74
C THR A 267 -17.79 6.38 9.48
N GLN A 268 -16.55 6.35 9.99
CA GLN A 268 -15.92 7.49 10.62
C GLN A 268 -14.41 7.53 10.31
N GLU A 269 -13.92 8.68 9.82
CA GLU A 269 -12.49 8.96 9.73
C GLU A 269 -11.98 9.47 11.09
N VAL A 270 -10.84 8.95 11.53
CA VAL A 270 -10.14 9.34 12.76
C VAL A 270 -8.68 9.62 12.42
N GLU A 271 -8.16 10.77 12.83
CA GLU A 271 -6.73 11.06 12.80
C GLU A 271 -6.08 10.50 14.06
N VAL A 272 -5.46 9.33 13.93
CA VAL A 272 -4.81 8.63 15.03
C VAL A 272 -3.50 9.34 15.38
N ILE A 273 -3.40 9.78 16.62
CA ILE A 273 -2.22 10.45 17.19
C ILE A 273 -1.48 9.47 18.09
N ALA A 274 -0.16 9.39 17.91
CA ALA A 274 0.75 8.58 18.72
C ALA A 274 0.59 8.87 20.23
N GLY A 275 0.45 7.81 21.03
CA GLY A 275 0.35 7.92 22.49
C GLY A 275 -0.98 8.46 23.03
N GLU A 276 -1.92 8.82 22.17
CA GLU A 276 -3.28 9.23 22.55
C GLU A 276 -4.27 8.06 22.37
N ALA A 277 -5.31 8.08 23.21
CA ALA A 277 -6.46 7.18 23.07
C ALA A 277 -7.57 7.90 22.30
N HIS A 278 -8.08 7.25 21.26
CA HIS A 278 -9.17 7.75 20.42
C HIS A 278 -10.40 6.85 20.56
N ASP A 279 -11.57 7.46 20.57
CA ASP A 279 -12.85 6.76 20.71
C ASP A 279 -13.67 6.85 19.43
N VAL A 280 -14.15 5.71 18.94
CA VAL A 280 -15.18 5.61 17.89
C VAL A 280 -16.43 5.03 18.51
N ASN A 281 -17.47 5.85 18.62
CA ASN A 281 -18.77 5.43 19.15
C ASN A 281 -19.78 5.33 18.01
N ALA A 282 -19.87 4.14 17.40
CA ALA A 282 -20.76 3.88 16.28
C ALA A 282 -22.22 3.73 16.75
N VAL A 283 -23.12 4.54 16.21
CA VAL A 283 -24.56 4.42 16.45
C VAL A 283 -25.22 3.94 15.15
N LEU A 284 -25.36 2.62 15.04
CA LEU A 284 -25.93 1.96 13.87
C LEU A 284 -27.45 2.17 13.84
N GLN A 285 -27.96 2.58 12.68
CA GLN A 285 -29.38 2.74 12.41
C GLN A 285 -29.92 1.48 11.74
N GLY A 286 -31.10 1.03 12.14
CA GLY A 286 -31.70 -0.18 11.55
C GLY A 286 -32.05 0.06 10.09
N ALA A 287 -31.48 -0.74 9.18
CA ALA A 287 -31.80 -0.69 7.76
C ALA A 287 -33.22 -1.24 7.52
N PRO A 288 -33.95 -0.76 6.50
CA PRO A 288 -35.28 -1.28 6.15
C PRO A 288 -35.15 -2.64 5.45
N VAL A 289 -34.77 -3.67 6.22
CA VAL A 289 -34.59 -5.05 5.74
C VAL A 289 -35.55 -6.00 6.45
N GLY A 290 -35.96 -7.05 5.74
CA GLY A 290 -36.60 -8.24 6.31
C GLY A 290 -35.65 -9.43 6.30
N TYR A 291 -35.90 -10.45 7.12
CA TYR A 291 -35.13 -11.68 7.13
C TYR A 291 -35.77 -12.72 6.22
N LEU A 292 -35.02 -13.26 5.27
CA LEU A 292 -35.46 -14.38 4.45
C LEU A 292 -34.92 -15.69 5.05
N ASN A 293 -35.81 -16.56 5.51
CA ASN A 293 -35.50 -17.85 6.10
C ASN A 293 -35.88 -18.99 5.14
N LEU A 294 -34.89 -19.45 4.38
CA LEU A 294 -35.03 -20.51 3.39
C LEU A 294 -34.74 -21.87 4.00
N ARG A 295 -35.77 -22.71 4.03
CA ARG A 295 -35.74 -24.04 4.63
C ARG A 295 -36.48 -25.06 3.77
N GLY A 296 -36.39 -26.33 4.11
CA GLY A 296 -37.14 -27.39 3.44
C GLY A 296 -36.32 -28.65 3.21
N ALA A 297 -36.98 -29.72 2.79
CA ALA A 297 -36.33 -31.01 2.58
C ALA A 297 -35.56 -31.02 1.26
N GLY A 298 -34.29 -31.46 1.30
CA GLY A 298 -33.48 -31.65 0.10
C GLY A 298 -32.78 -30.38 -0.40
N ILE A 299 -32.75 -29.31 0.40
CA ILE A 299 -32.10 -28.04 0.03
C ILE A 299 -30.67 -27.88 0.56
N GLU A 300 -30.14 -28.87 1.27
CA GLU A 300 -28.87 -28.81 2.03
C GLU A 300 -27.64 -28.52 1.13
N HIS A 301 -27.77 -28.85 -0.15
CA HIS A 301 -26.76 -28.62 -1.18
C HIS A 301 -27.31 -27.77 -2.34
N SER A 302 -28.27 -26.90 -2.03
CA SER A 302 -28.84 -25.98 -3.01
C SER A 302 -28.20 -24.61 -2.88
N GLU A 303 -27.86 -24.04 -4.04
CA GLU A 303 -27.56 -22.62 -4.16
C GLU A 303 -28.86 -21.84 -4.07
N ILE A 304 -28.83 -20.78 -3.27
CA ILE A 304 -29.95 -19.88 -3.06
C ILE A 304 -29.59 -18.54 -3.68
N LEU A 305 -30.46 -18.07 -4.58
CA LEU A 305 -30.30 -16.80 -5.26
C LEU A 305 -31.47 -15.88 -4.95
N VAL A 306 -31.17 -14.60 -4.80
CA VAL A 306 -32.14 -13.50 -4.72
C VAL A 306 -31.83 -12.52 -5.84
N ASP A 307 -32.80 -12.28 -6.71
CA ASP A 307 -32.68 -11.46 -7.93
C ASP A 307 -31.49 -11.86 -8.82
N GLY A 308 -31.23 -13.16 -8.90
CA GLY A 308 -30.15 -13.72 -9.71
C GLY A 308 -28.75 -13.62 -9.09
N LYS A 309 -28.60 -13.00 -7.92
CA LYS A 309 -27.35 -13.00 -7.15
C LYS A 309 -27.37 -14.10 -6.10
N ILE A 310 -26.23 -14.77 -5.91
CA ILE A 310 -26.09 -15.80 -4.87
C ILE A 310 -26.19 -15.12 -3.50
N LEU A 311 -27.22 -15.47 -2.74
CA LEU A 311 -27.38 -15.06 -1.35
C LEU A 311 -26.69 -16.06 -0.41
N CYS A 312 -26.82 -17.37 -0.72
CA CYS A 312 -26.18 -18.44 0.03
C CYS A 312 -25.75 -19.56 -0.91
N GLU A 313 -24.51 -20.04 -0.78
CA GLU A 313 -23.99 -21.15 -1.58
C GLU A 313 -24.63 -22.50 -1.20
N ARG A 314 -25.15 -22.61 0.03
CA ARG A 314 -25.82 -23.78 0.57
C ARG A 314 -27.03 -23.37 1.41
N GLY A 315 -28.12 -24.14 1.32
CA GLY A 315 -29.26 -24.07 2.22
C GLY A 315 -29.15 -25.06 3.39
N PRO A 316 -30.04 -25.00 4.40
CA PRO A 316 -30.94 -23.88 4.70
C PRO A 316 -30.17 -22.61 5.07
N CYS A 317 -30.77 -21.45 4.86
CA CYS A 317 -30.10 -20.17 5.07
C CYS A 317 -31.06 -19.10 5.56
N ARG A 318 -30.61 -18.28 6.52
CA ARG A 318 -31.33 -17.12 7.03
C ARG A 318 -30.47 -15.88 6.84
N LYS A 319 -30.91 -14.93 6.02
CA LYS A 319 -30.16 -13.70 5.72
C LYS A 319 -31.07 -12.47 5.62
N PRO A 320 -30.57 -11.27 6.00
CA PRO A 320 -31.30 -10.03 5.76
C PRO A 320 -31.35 -9.74 4.25
N VAL A 321 -32.50 -9.29 3.78
CA VAL A 321 -32.76 -8.86 2.41
C VAL A 321 -33.46 -7.50 2.49
N LYS A 322 -33.10 -6.58 1.60
CA LYS A 322 -33.74 -5.26 1.53
C LYS A 322 -35.25 -5.40 1.39
N GLU A 323 -36.00 -4.44 1.90
CA GLU A 323 -37.43 -4.41 1.65
C GLU A 323 -37.74 -4.28 0.15
N GLY A 324 -38.82 -4.91 -0.28
CA GLY A 324 -39.28 -4.92 -1.67
C GLY A 324 -39.57 -6.31 -2.19
N THR A 325 -40.07 -6.35 -3.44
CA THR A 325 -40.38 -7.61 -4.12
C THR A 325 -39.12 -8.21 -4.73
N HIS A 326 -38.77 -9.40 -4.25
CA HIS A 326 -37.58 -10.14 -4.64
C HIS A 326 -37.94 -11.48 -5.31
N THR A 327 -37.14 -11.90 -6.29
CA THR A 327 -37.26 -13.23 -6.90
C THR A 327 -36.27 -14.19 -6.25
N VAL A 328 -36.79 -15.16 -5.50
CA VAL A 328 -36.00 -16.18 -4.81
C VAL A 328 -35.93 -17.43 -5.67
N THR A 329 -34.73 -17.93 -5.94
CA THR A 329 -34.50 -19.18 -6.67
C THR A 329 -33.66 -20.14 -5.86
N VAL A 330 -34.13 -21.38 -5.69
CA VAL A 330 -33.42 -22.48 -5.04
C VAL A 330 -33.02 -23.49 -6.12
N ARG A 331 -31.72 -23.67 -6.32
CA ARG A 331 -31.15 -24.48 -7.40
C ARG A 331 -30.24 -25.57 -6.85
N ARG A 332 -30.44 -26.80 -7.32
CA ARG A 332 -29.55 -27.94 -7.03
C ARG A 332 -29.25 -28.75 -8.29
N PRO A 333 -27.99 -29.11 -8.56
CA PRO A 333 -27.65 -30.00 -9.67
C PRO A 333 -28.44 -31.31 -9.61
N GLY A 334 -29.02 -31.72 -10.73
CA GLY A 334 -29.88 -32.91 -10.81
C GLY A 334 -31.33 -32.75 -10.34
N TYR A 335 -31.74 -31.55 -9.90
CA TYR A 335 -33.12 -31.25 -9.48
C TYR A 335 -33.71 -30.10 -10.31
N LYS A 336 -35.04 -30.05 -10.40
CA LYS A 336 -35.75 -28.91 -10.97
C LYS A 336 -35.63 -27.71 -10.01
N PRO A 337 -35.25 -26.50 -10.47
CA PRO A 337 -35.18 -25.34 -9.59
C PRO A 337 -36.58 -24.96 -9.09
N TYR A 338 -36.64 -24.40 -7.88
CA TYR A 338 -37.84 -23.74 -7.37
C TYR A 338 -37.62 -22.23 -7.44
N THR A 339 -38.57 -21.50 -8.04
CA THR A 339 -38.54 -20.03 -8.12
C THR A 339 -39.85 -19.47 -7.59
N ALA A 340 -39.76 -18.48 -6.70
CA ALA A 340 -40.91 -17.78 -6.14
C ALA A 340 -40.63 -16.27 -6.05
N ARG A 341 -41.68 -15.45 -6.23
CA ARG A 341 -41.63 -14.03 -5.90
C ARG A 341 -42.05 -13.86 -4.45
N VAL A 342 -41.27 -13.10 -3.69
CA VAL A 342 -41.44 -12.88 -2.26
C VAL A 342 -41.40 -11.38 -2.00
N ASP A 343 -42.41 -10.86 -1.31
CA ASP A 343 -42.46 -9.45 -0.92
C ASP A 343 -41.86 -9.29 0.46
N VAL A 344 -40.64 -8.76 0.53
CA VAL A 344 -39.88 -8.59 1.77
C VAL A 344 -40.29 -7.28 2.43
N GLN A 345 -40.87 -7.37 3.61
CA GLN A 345 -41.21 -6.20 4.41
C GLN A 345 -40.13 -5.97 5.48
N ALA A 346 -39.79 -4.70 5.73
CA ALA A 346 -38.89 -4.36 6.81
C ALA A 346 -39.36 -4.96 8.15
N ARG A 347 -38.41 -5.47 8.95
CA ARG A 347 -38.65 -6.05 10.28
C ARG A 347 -39.59 -7.27 10.30
N THR A 348 -39.76 -7.95 9.18
CA THR A 348 -40.49 -9.23 9.10
C THR A 348 -39.51 -10.38 8.87
N GLU A 349 -39.91 -11.60 9.22
CA GLU A 349 -39.25 -12.81 8.77
C GLU A 349 -40.14 -13.54 7.79
N ILE A 350 -39.62 -13.81 6.60
CA ILE A 350 -40.34 -14.55 5.57
C ILE A 350 -39.69 -15.91 5.42
N SER A 351 -40.47 -16.94 5.71
CA SER A 351 -40.02 -18.31 5.58
C SER A 351 -40.47 -18.91 4.26
N VAL A 352 -39.50 -19.25 3.42
CA VAL A 352 -39.75 -19.98 2.18
C VAL A 352 -39.38 -21.44 2.42
N ARG A 353 -40.38 -22.31 2.42
CA ARG A 353 -40.21 -23.75 2.57
C ARG A 353 -40.20 -24.41 1.19
N ALA A 354 -39.03 -24.66 0.62
CA ALA A 354 -38.89 -25.28 -0.70
C ALA A 354 -38.73 -26.81 -0.63
N SER A 355 -39.29 -27.52 -1.62
CA SER A 355 -39.13 -28.95 -1.82
C SER A 355 -38.77 -29.21 -3.29
N LEU A 356 -37.56 -29.74 -3.51
CA LEU A 356 -37.03 -29.93 -4.86
C LEU A 356 -37.36 -31.31 -5.41
N SER A 357 -37.86 -31.33 -6.65
CA SER A 357 -38.13 -32.57 -7.40
C SER A 357 -36.92 -32.95 -8.26
N LYS A 358 -36.48 -34.21 -8.19
CA LYS A 358 -35.36 -34.72 -8.99
C LYS A 358 -35.70 -34.64 -10.48
N LYS A 359 -34.74 -34.23 -11.32
CA LYS A 359 -34.91 -34.28 -12.77
C LYS A 359 -35.05 -35.75 -13.19
N PRO A 360 -36.09 -36.12 -13.95
CA PRO A 360 -36.22 -37.47 -14.45
C PRO A 360 -35.04 -37.83 -15.35
N GLY A 361 -34.62 -39.09 -15.31
CA GLY A 361 -33.61 -39.60 -16.24
C GLY A 361 -34.14 -39.64 -17.67
N ARG A 362 -33.23 -39.66 -18.64
CA ARG A 362 -33.55 -39.75 -20.08
C ARG A 362 -33.50 -41.19 -20.63
N GLY A 363 -33.69 -42.19 -19.77
CA GLY A 363 -33.50 -43.60 -20.14
C GLY A 363 -34.44 -44.08 -21.25
N ASP A 364 -35.65 -43.55 -21.29
CA ASP A 364 -36.64 -43.81 -22.33
C ASP A 364 -36.27 -43.22 -23.68
N ALA A 365 -35.75 -41.99 -23.72
CA ALA A 365 -35.22 -41.38 -24.93
C ALA A 365 -34.02 -42.16 -25.46
N ILE A 366 -33.09 -42.56 -24.57
CA ILE A 366 -31.92 -43.36 -24.93
C ILE A 366 -32.34 -44.71 -25.53
N ALA A 367 -33.26 -45.43 -24.87
CA ALA A 367 -33.77 -46.70 -25.38
C ALA A 367 -34.41 -46.54 -26.78
N ALA A 368 -35.19 -45.49 -27.00
CA ALA A 368 -35.79 -45.20 -28.30
C ALA A 368 -34.72 -44.90 -29.37
N TYR A 369 -33.68 -44.11 -29.07
CA TYR A 369 -32.57 -43.89 -30.01
C TYR A 369 -31.84 -45.18 -30.36
N VAL A 370 -31.60 -46.07 -29.39
CA VAL A 370 -30.96 -47.38 -29.64
C VAL A 370 -31.80 -48.24 -30.59
N VAL A 371 -33.12 -48.35 -30.33
CA VAL A 371 -34.03 -49.10 -31.20
C VAL A 371 -34.05 -48.50 -32.61
N SER A 372 -34.16 -47.17 -32.73
CA SER A 372 -34.11 -46.48 -34.02
C SER A 372 -32.81 -46.77 -34.78
N GLY A 373 -31.66 -46.75 -34.10
CA GLY A 373 -30.36 -47.06 -34.68
C GLY A 373 -30.25 -48.51 -35.16
N ILE A 374 -30.80 -49.48 -34.41
CA ILE A 374 -30.84 -50.88 -34.83
C ILE A 374 -31.64 -51.04 -36.13
N PHE A 375 -32.83 -50.43 -36.22
CA PHE A 375 -33.66 -50.49 -37.43
C PHE A 375 -33.03 -49.75 -38.61
N ALA A 376 -32.36 -48.61 -38.38
CA ALA A 376 -31.60 -47.94 -39.43
C ALA A 376 -30.47 -48.83 -39.95
N GLY A 377 -29.70 -49.45 -39.06
CA GLY A 377 -28.62 -50.36 -39.43
C GLY A 377 -29.12 -51.60 -40.19
N ALA A 378 -30.23 -52.19 -39.74
CA ALA A 378 -30.90 -53.28 -40.44
C ALA A 378 -31.37 -52.85 -41.83
N GLY A 379 -31.96 -51.65 -41.97
CA GLY A 379 -32.37 -51.08 -43.24
C GLY A 379 -31.20 -50.91 -44.21
N ILE A 380 -30.07 -50.37 -43.74
CA ILE A 380 -28.84 -50.24 -44.53
C ILE A 380 -28.33 -51.61 -44.98
N TYR A 381 -28.23 -52.58 -44.06
CA TYR A 381 -27.73 -53.91 -44.36
C TYR A 381 -28.61 -54.63 -45.41
N LEU A 382 -29.92 -54.63 -45.21
CA LEU A 382 -30.87 -55.26 -46.14
C LEU A 382 -30.89 -54.54 -47.50
N GLY A 383 -30.78 -53.21 -47.50
CA GLY A 383 -30.67 -52.42 -48.73
C GLY A 383 -29.40 -52.76 -49.52
N LEU A 384 -28.26 -52.94 -48.84
CA LEU A 384 -27.02 -53.38 -49.48
C LEU A 384 -27.13 -54.81 -50.04
N GLN A 385 -27.82 -55.73 -49.34
CA GLN A 385 -28.08 -57.08 -49.85
C GLN A 385 -28.99 -57.06 -51.09
N ALA A 386 -30.04 -56.24 -51.07
CA ALA A 386 -30.91 -56.06 -52.24
C ALA A 386 -30.15 -55.51 -53.44
N LYS A 387 -29.32 -54.48 -53.22
CA LYS A 387 -28.47 -53.87 -54.24
C LYS A 387 -27.44 -54.86 -54.79
N GLY A 388 -26.81 -55.67 -53.94
CA GLY A 388 -25.86 -56.70 -54.39
C GLY A 388 -26.51 -57.70 -55.36
N ILE A 389 -27.74 -58.15 -55.05
CA ILE A 389 -28.51 -59.04 -55.94
C ILE A 389 -28.88 -58.33 -57.25
N GLU A 390 -29.26 -57.05 -57.18
CA GLU A 390 -29.54 -56.24 -58.37
C GLU A 390 -28.30 -56.08 -59.26
N ASP A 391 -27.14 -55.80 -58.67
CA ASP A 391 -25.87 -55.66 -59.37
C ASP A 391 -25.44 -56.99 -60.02
N GLU A 392 -25.60 -58.14 -59.35
CA GLU A 392 -25.37 -59.47 -59.91
C GLU A 392 -26.26 -59.75 -61.13
N LEU A 393 -27.57 -59.53 -61.01
CA LEU A 393 -28.53 -59.73 -62.10
C LEU A 393 -28.22 -58.83 -63.30
N ASN A 394 -27.89 -57.55 -63.06
CA ASN A 394 -27.49 -56.62 -64.12
C ASN A 394 -26.19 -57.07 -64.81
N THR A 395 -25.26 -57.65 -64.06
CA THR A 395 -24.00 -58.18 -64.60
C THR A 395 -24.26 -59.40 -65.49
N ASP A 396 -25.09 -60.34 -65.06
CA ASP A 396 -25.48 -61.52 -65.85
C ASP A 396 -26.17 -61.12 -67.16
N ILE A 397 -27.11 -60.17 -67.08
CA ILE A 397 -27.81 -59.61 -68.25
C ILE A 397 -26.81 -58.96 -69.22
N ALA A 398 -25.85 -58.18 -68.71
CA ALA A 398 -24.83 -57.54 -69.54
C ALA A 398 -23.84 -58.53 -70.16
N ALA A 399 -23.59 -59.67 -69.49
CA ALA A 399 -22.76 -60.77 -69.99
C ALA A 399 -23.47 -61.63 -71.07
N GLY A 400 -24.75 -61.36 -71.35
CA GLY A 400 -25.54 -62.11 -72.33
C GLY A 400 -26.13 -63.42 -71.79
N ASP A 401 -26.16 -63.60 -70.47
CA ASP A 401 -26.77 -64.74 -69.78
C ASP A 401 -27.96 -64.26 -68.92
N PRO A 402 -29.04 -63.75 -69.55
CA PRO A 402 -30.19 -63.29 -68.80
C PRO A 402 -30.88 -64.49 -68.11
N PRO A 403 -31.51 -64.28 -66.93
CA PRO A 403 -32.30 -65.31 -66.27
C PRO A 403 -33.29 -65.97 -67.24
N VAL A 404 -33.29 -67.31 -67.26
CA VAL A 404 -33.97 -68.13 -68.28
C VAL A 404 -35.50 -68.03 -68.17
N ASP A 405 -36.02 -67.70 -66.99
CA ASP A 405 -37.44 -67.46 -66.75
C ASP A 405 -37.68 -66.32 -65.74
N SER A 406 -38.94 -65.89 -65.66
CA SER A 406 -39.39 -64.87 -64.72
C SER A 406 -39.44 -65.35 -63.27
N ASP A 407 -39.17 -66.62 -63.01
CA ASP A 407 -39.30 -67.28 -61.70
C ASP A 407 -37.94 -67.44 -60.99
N ASP A 408 -36.88 -66.78 -61.47
CA ASP A 408 -35.58 -66.77 -60.79
C ASP A 408 -35.73 -66.31 -59.32
N PRO A 409 -35.33 -67.14 -58.34
CA PRO A 409 -35.53 -66.86 -56.92
C PRO A 409 -34.80 -65.60 -56.43
N ARG A 410 -33.80 -65.11 -57.16
CA ARG A 410 -33.08 -63.86 -56.86
C ARG A 410 -33.98 -62.64 -56.96
N PHE A 411 -34.91 -62.58 -57.93
CA PHE A 411 -35.86 -61.47 -58.04
C PHE A 411 -36.76 -61.37 -56.81
N THR A 412 -37.30 -62.51 -56.38
CA THR A 412 -38.16 -62.57 -55.19
C THR A 412 -37.38 -62.20 -53.94
N ARG A 413 -36.15 -62.72 -53.79
CA ARG A 413 -35.29 -62.42 -52.63
C ARG A 413 -34.87 -60.95 -52.59
N GLY A 414 -34.45 -60.37 -53.72
CA GLY A 414 -34.09 -58.95 -53.84
C GLY A 414 -35.26 -58.03 -53.49
N LYS A 415 -36.47 -58.34 -53.99
CA LYS A 415 -37.70 -57.60 -53.62
C LYS A 415 -38.01 -57.71 -52.12
N ILE A 416 -37.91 -58.90 -51.54
CA ILE A 416 -38.12 -59.09 -50.10
C ILE A 416 -37.12 -58.24 -49.30
N PHE A 417 -35.84 -58.23 -49.66
CA PHE A 417 -34.83 -57.42 -48.98
C PHE A 417 -35.05 -55.92 -49.15
N SER A 418 -35.40 -55.44 -50.35
CA SER A 418 -35.72 -54.03 -50.59
C SER A 418 -36.94 -53.57 -49.79
N ILE A 419 -38.05 -54.32 -49.82
CA ILE A 419 -39.26 -54.00 -49.05
C ILE A 419 -38.96 -54.03 -47.53
N SER A 420 -38.17 -55.00 -47.08
CA SER A 420 -37.77 -55.10 -45.67
C SER A 420 -36.87 -53.94 -45.25
N ALA A 421 -36.02 -53.45 -46.13
CA ALA A 421 -35.17 -52.28 -45.89
C ALA A 421 -36.01 -51.01 -45.74
N ASP A 422 -36.97 -50.77 -46.63
CA ASP A 422 -37.89 -49.63 -46.55
C ASP A 422 -38.73 -49.67 -45.29
N ALA A 423 -39.26 -50.85 -44.92
CA ALA A 423 -39.99 -51.05 -43.69
C ALA A 423 -39.11 -50.75 -42.45
N ALA A 424 -37.85 -51.20 -42.45
CA ALA A 424 -36.91 -50.93 -41.37
C ALA A 424 -36.59 -49.43 -41.24
N PHE A 425 -36.39 -48.71 -42.35
CA PHE A 425 -36.21 -47.26 -42.32
C PHE A 425 -37.45 -46.51 -41.83
N ALA A 426 -38.65 -46.94 -42.24
CA ALA A 426 -39.90 -46.36 -41.77
C ALA A 426 -40.06 -46.51 -40.25
N VAL A 427 -39.80 -47.70 -39.70
CA VAL A 427 -39.81 -47.93 -38.24
C VAL A 427 -38.74 -47.08 -37.56
N SER A 428 -37.52 -47.05 -38.10
CA SER A 428 -36.43 -46.24 -37.56
C SER A 428 -36.81 -44.76 -37.45
N GLY A 429 -37.41 -44.18 -38.49
CA GLY A 429 -37.84 -42.79 -38.53
C GLY A 429 -38.92 -42.45 -37.50
N ILE A 430 -39.95 -43.31 -37.37
CA ILE A 430 -41.02 -43.13 -36.37
C ILE A 430 -40.44 -43.18 -34.95
N VAL A 431 -39.56 -44.14 -34.68
CA VAL A 431 -38.93 -44.30 -33.36
C VAL A 431 -37.98 -43.13 -33.07
N ALA A 432 -37.25 -42.63 -34.08
CA ALA A 432 -36.40 -41.44 -33.93
C ALA A 432 -37.20 -40.19 -33.54
N LEU A 433 -38.34 -39.93 -34.20
CA LEU A 433 -39.22 -38.81 -33.86
C LEU A 433 -39.78 -38.96 -32.43
N THR A 434 -40.12 -40.18 -32.03
CA THR A 434 -40.56 -40.47 -30.65
C THR A 434 -39.43 -40.22 -29.64
N ALA A 435 -38.19 -40.56 -29.97
CA ALA A 435 -37.02 -40.30 -29.13
C ALA A 435 -36.74 -38.79 -28.95
N ILE A 436 -36.88 -38.00 -30.02
CA ILE A 436 -36.81 -36.54 -29.96
C ILE A 436 -37.88 -35.99 -29.02
N TYR A 437 -39.13 -36.45 -29.16
CA TYR A 437 -40.21 -36.05 -28.26
C TYR A 437 -39.90 -36.38 -26.79
N TYR A 438 -39.41 -37.59 -26.50
CA TYR A 438 -39.01 -37.97 -25.14
C TYR A 438 -37.82 -37.18 -24.59
N THR A 439 -36.96 -36.64 -25.46
CA THR A 439 -35.81 -35.82 -25.07
C THR A 439 -36.23 -34.45 -24.51
N PHE A 440 -37.27 -33.85 -25.09
CA PHE A 440 -37.70 -32.48 -24.77
C PHE A 440 -38.96 -32.39 -23.91
N ARG A 441 -39.73 -33.47 -23.78
CA ARG A 441 -40.91 -33.49 -22.92
C ARG A 441 -40.51 -33.25 -21.47
N ASP A 442 -41.11 -32.23 -20.85
CA ASP A 442 -40.98 -32.04 -19.42
C ASP A 442 -41.73 -33.16 -18.67
N LYS A 443 -41.00 -33.86 -17.79
CA LYS A 443 -41.49 -35.02 -17.03
C LYS A 443 -41.26 -34.79 -15.54
N GLY A 444 -42.02 -35.51 -14.72
CA GLY A 444 -41.91 -35.45 -13.26
C GLY A 444 -42.56 -34.22 -12.64
N ALA A 445 -42.88 -34.33 -11.35
CA ALA A 445 -43.50 -33.25 -10.58
C ALA A 445 -42.62 -31.97 -10.60
N PRO A 446 -43.23 -30.77 -10.61
CA PRO A 446 -42.47 -29.54 -10.38
C PRO A 446 -41.90 -29.52 -8.96
N SER A 447 -40.88 -28.70 -8.73
CA SER A 447 -40.48 -28.35 -7.37
C SER A 447 -41.52 -27.41 -6.78
N THR A 448 -41.89 -27.64 -5.52
CA THR A 448 -42.96 -26.88 -4.84
C THR A 448 -42.41 -26.16 -3.64
N GLY A 449 -43.19 -25.21 -3.10
CA GLY A 449 -42.84 -24.57 -1.84
C GLY A 449 -43.92 -23.66 -1.35
N THR A 450 -43.90 -23.37 -0.06
CA THR A 450 -44.80 -22.42 0.60
C THR A 450 -44.01 -21.19 1.04
N VAL A 451 -44.66 -20.03 1.00
CA VAL A 451 -44.10 -18.76 1.48
C VAL A 451 -44.97 -18.33 2.65
N ASP A 452 -44.41 -18.35 3.85
CA ASP A 452 -45.07 -17.93 5.07
C ASP A 452 -44.43 -16.62 5.54
N VAL A 453 -45.22 -15.56 5.66
CA VAL A 453 -44.76 -14.27 6.21
C VAL A 453 -45.05 -14.27 7.71
N ARG A 454 -44.05 -13.92 8.52
CA ARG A 454 -44.18 -13.81 9.97
C ARG A 454 -43.69 -12.45 10.43
N ALA A 455 -44.52 -11.75 11.19
CA ALA A 455 -44.09 -10.52 11.85
C ALA A 455 -43.11 -10.88 12.99
N ILE A 456 -41.99 -10.18 13.09
CA ILE A 456 -41.08 -10.31 14.23
C ILE A 456 -41.63 -9.39 15.32
N ALA A 457 -42.21 -9.97 16.38
CA ALA A 457 -42.64 -9.21 17.54
C ALA A 457 -41.52 -9.22 18.60
N LEU A 458 -41.26 -8.05 19.19
CA LEU A 458 -40.47 -7.94 20.41
C LEU A 458 -41.43 -7.98 21.58
N GLU A 459 -41.44 -9.07 22.33
CA GLU A 459 -42.26 -9.19 23.53
C GLU A 459 -41.41 -8.97 24.78
N PRO A 460 -41.93 -8.24 25.78
CA PRO A 460 -41.27 -8.11 27.07
C PRO A 460 -41.25 -9.47 27.78
N GLN A 461 -40.05 -9.98 28.04
CA GLN A 461 -39.83 -11.20 28.81
C GLN A 461 -39.39 -10.82 30.22
N ILE A 462 -40.13 -11.30 31.22
CA ILE A 462 -39.89 -11.04 32.64
C ILE A 462 -39.73 -12.38 33.35
N GLY A 463 -38.56 -12.60 33.95
CA GLY A 463 -38.27 -13.76 34.78
C GLY A 463 -37.61 -13.37 36.11
N PRO A 464 -37.42 -14.32 37.04
CA PRO A 464 -36.80 -14.04 38.33
C PRO A 464 -35.32 -13.67 38.12
N GLY A 465 -35.03 -12.37 38.08
CA GLY A 465 -33.69 -11.82 37.89
C GLY A 465 -33.38 -11.24 36.50
N TYR A 466 -34.34 -11.20 35.57
CA TYR A 466 -34.17 -10.50 34.30
C TYR A 466 -35.48 -9.89 33.78
N ALA A 467 -35.37 -8.72 33.17
CA ALA A 467 -36.41 -8.10 32.36
C ALA A 467 -35.73 -7.63 31.06
N GLY A 468 -36.26 -8.03 29.92
CA GLY A 468 -35.70 -7.69 28.62
C GLY A 468 -36.73 -7.86 27.50
N LEU A 469 -36.34 -7.57 26.27
CA LEU A 469 -37.15 -7.87 25.08
C LEU A 469 -36.66 -9.19 24.49
N GLY A 470 -37.55 -10.17 24.36
CA GLY A 470 -37.31 -11.39 23.60
C GLY A 470 -37.82 -11.25 22.17
N MET A 471 -37.08 -11.76 21.21
CA MET A 471 -37.61 -12.03 19.86
C MET A 471 -38.32 -13.39 19.91
N GLU A 472 -39.64 -13.38 19.83
CA GLU A 472 -40.44 -14.60 19.70
C GLU A 472 -41.14 -14.63 18.34
N VAL A 473 -41.11 -15.79 17.69
CA VAL A 473 -41.78 -16.00 16.40
C VAL A 473 -43.13 -16.65 16.72
N HIS A 474 -44.24 -15.91 16.61
CA HIS A 474 -45.57 -16.49 16.80
C HIS A 474 -45.86 -17.53 15.71
N TRP A 475 -46.36 -18.70 16.13
CA TRP A 475 -46.53 -19.90 15.31
C TRP A 475 -47.95 -20.08 14.79
#